data_AF-X7EIJ4-F1
#
_entry.id   AF-X7EIJ4-F1
#
_cell.length_a   1.000
_cell.length_b   1.000
_cell.length_c   1.000
_cell.angle_alpha   90.00
_cell.angle_beta   90.00
_cell.angle_gamma   90.00
#
_symmetry.space_group_name_H-M   'P 1'
#
loop_
_entity.id
_entity.type
_entity.pdbx_description
1 polymer ?
#
loop_
_entity_poly.entity_id
_entity_poly.type
_entity_poly.pdbx_seq_one_letter_code
_entity_poly.pdbx_strand_id
1 'polypeptide(L)' 'MLRTILVGSYSSVQGVFERNLPDGRVVVRVGKKLFVGRSVIA' A
#
# COMPACT_ATOMS: atom_id res chain seq x y z
N MET A 1 -9.31 -6.39 -3.70
CA MET A 1 -9.41 -6.08 -2.25
C MET A 1 -8.74 -4.74 -2.00
N LEU A 2 -9.37 -3.84 -1.24
CA LEU A 2 -8.73 -2.59 -0.83
C LEU A 2 -7.78 -2.85 0.33
N ARG A 3 -6.63 -2.18 0.32
CA ARG A 3 -5.66 -2.19 1.42
C ARG A 3 -5.17 -0.77 1.69
N THR A 4 -4.98 -0.47 2.97
CA THR A 4 -4.35 0.77 3.42
C THR A 4 -2.87 0.50 3.72
N ILE A 5 -2.01 1.35 3.17
CA ILE A 5 -0.56 1.29 3.37
C ILE A 5 -0.05 2.58 3.97
N LEU A 6 1.04 2.51 4.73
CA LEU A 6 1.82 3.67 5.12
C LEU A 6 2.76 4.08 3.99
N VAL A 7 2.68 5.35 3.60
CA VAL A 7 3.56 6.00 2.63
C VAL A 7 4.29 7.12 3.36
N GLY A 8 5.52 6.84 3.81
CA GLY A 8 6.27 7.74 4.69
C GLY A 8 5.82 7.67 6.16
N SER A 9 6.21 8.67 6.94
CA SER A 9 6.06 8.66 8.41
C SER A 9 4.70 9.13 8.92
N TYR A 10 3.95 9.89 8.12
CA TYR A 10 2.72 10.56 8.59
C TYR A 10 1.51 10.39 7.65
N SER A 11 1.67 9.63 6.56
CA SER A 11 0.63 9.51 5.54
C SER A 11 0.29 8.05 5.29
N SER A 12 -1.00 7.76 5.22
CA SER A 12 -1.52 6.48 4.77
C SER A 12 -2.33 6.66 3.50
N VAL A 13 -2.34 5.63 2.66
CA VAL A 13 -3.03 5.64 1.38
C VAL A 13 -3.80 4.34 1.24
N GLN A 14 -5.08 4.42 0.90
CA GLN A 14 -5.92 3.27 0.61
C GLN A 14 -6.04 3.07 -0.89
N GLY A 15 -5.83 1.84 -1.35
CA GLY A 15 -5.90 1.50 -2.77
C GLY A 15 -6.18 0.02 -3.03
N VAL A 16 -6.30 -0.35 -4.30
CA VAL A 16 -6.49 -1.74 -4.71
C VAL A 16 -5.18 -2.49 -4.54
N PHE A 17 -5.18 -3.60 -3.80
CA PHE A 17 -4.01 -4.45 -3.67
C PHE A 17 -3.63 -5.07 -5.02
N GLU A 18 -2.36 -4.94 -5.40
CA GLU A 18 -1.80 -5.50 -6.64
C GLU A 18 -0.90 -6.70 -6.33
N ARG A 19 0.06 -6.56 -5.40
CA ARG A 19 0.99 -7.64 -5.04
C ARG A 19 1.75 -7.39 -3.73
N ASN A 20 2.31 -8.46 -3.19
CA ASN A 20 3.34 -8.41 -2.14
C ASN A 20 4.73 -8.23 -2.76
N LEU A 21 5.63 -7.61 -2.01
CA LEU A 21 7.06 -7.54 -2.32
C LEU A 21 7.83 -8.47 -1.36
N PRO A 22 9.01 -8.96 -1.77
CA PRO A 22 9.81 -9.89 -0.97
C PRO A 22 10.33 -9.28 0.34
N ASP A 23 10.33 -7.95 0.46
CA ASP A 23 10.75 -7.22 1.65
C ASP A 23 9.60 -6.96 2.66
N GLY A 24 8.44 -7.59 2.45
CA GLY A 24 7.27 -7.47 3.31
C GLY A 24 6.45 -6.19 3.08
N ARG A 25 6.83 -5.33 2.13
CA ARG A 25 5.97 -4.24 1.66
C ARG A 25 4.92 -4.77 0.68
N VAL A 26 3.91 -3.95 0.43
CA VAL A 26 2.84 -4.25 -0.52
C VAL A 26 2.68 -3.10 -1.50
N VAL A 27 2.21 -3.44 -2.70
CA VAL A 27 1.87 -2.48 -3.74
C VAL A 27 0.35 -2.31 -3.77
N VAL A 28 -0.11 -1.06 -3.68
CA VAL A 28 -1.50 -0.71 -3.93
C VAL A 28 -1.62 0.27 -5.08
N ARG A 29 -2.71 0.20 -5.82
CA ARG A 29 -3.04 1.14 -6.90
C ARG A 29 -4.13 2.10 -6.47
N VAL A 30 -3.91 3.40 -6.70
CA VAL A 30 -4.89 4.47 -6.53
C VAL A 30 -5.06 5.19 -7.85
N GLY A 31 -6.24 5.05 -8.45
CA GLY A 31 -6.47 5.47 -9.83
C GLY A 31 -5.48 4.81 -10.79
N LYS A 32 -4.57 5.62 -11.34
CA LYS A 32 -3.52 5.21 -12.29
C LYS A 32 -2.11 5.13 -11.67
N LYS A 33 -1.95 5.44 -10.39
CA LYS A 33 -0.64 5.45 -9.70
C LYS A 33 -0.49 4.23 -8.80
N LEU A 34 0.72 3.68 -8.76
CA LEU A 34 1.11 2.63 -7.82
C LEU A 34 1.84 3.25 -6.63
N PHE A 35 1.51 2.78 -5.44
CA PHE A 35 2.13 3.17 -4.18
C PHE A 35 2.67 1.94 -3.48
N VAL A 36 3.84 2.08 -2.86
CA VAL A 36 4.52 1.02 -2.13
C VAL A 36 4.61 1.43 -0.67
N GLY A 37 4.24 0.52 0.23
CA GLY A 37 4.25 0.81 1.65
C GLY A 37 4.08 -0.44 2.48
N ARG A 38 4.12 -0.27 3.80
CA ARG A 38 3.77 -1.34 4.73
C ARG A 38 2.26 -1.33 4.91
N SER A 39 1.65 -2.51 4.90
CA SER A 39 0.24 -2.65 5.23
C SER A 39 0.02 -2.14 6.65
N VAL A 40 -0.98 -1.27 6.84
CA VAL A 40 -1.47 -0.99 8.19
C VAL A 40 -2.18 -2.26 8.66
N ILE A 41 -1.67 -2.88 9.71
CA ILE A 41 -2.39 -3.95 10.40
C ILE A 41 -3.38 -3.23 11.31
N ALA A 42 -4.67 -3.53 11.16
CA ALA A 42 -5.67 -3.14 12.14
C ALA A 42 -5.63 -4.13 13.30
#